data_AF-A0A662J4A8-F1
#
_entry.id   AF-A0A662J4A8-F1
#
_cell.length_a   1.000
_cell.length_b   1.000
_cell.length_c   1.000
_cell.angle_alpha   90.00
_cell.angle_beta   90.00
_cell.angle_gamma   90.00
#
_symmetry.space_group_name_H-M   'P 1'
#
loop_
_entity.id
_entity.type
_entity.pdbx_description
1 polymer ?
#
loop_
_entity_poly.entity_id
_entity_poly.type
_entity_poly.pdbx_seq_one_letter_code
_entity_poly.pdbx_strand_id
1 'polypeptide(L)'
;MSIDPMEEAYYRYRLAIQHFNRAKRLYELNDWVGTVQFAQMAIENFAKTLIALFEIPTWSHDPSNQLIRLLNRFPDKVTKHIRELAEITRDVAP
;
A
#
# COMPACT_ATOMS: atom_id res chain seq x y z
N MET A 1 -7.87 -22.85 1.28
CA MET A 1 -6.43 -22.60 1.46
C MET A 1 -6.28 -21.49 2.49
N SER A 2 -5.55 -21.73 3.57
CA SER A 2 -5.18 -20.65 4.50
C SER A 2 -3.95 -19.97 3.92
N ILE A 3 -4.03 -18.66 3.65
CA ILE A 3 -2.87 -17.87 3.27
C ILE A 3 -2.12 -17.52 4.56
N ASP A 4 -0.81 -17.75 4.60
CA ASP A 4 0.01 -17.28 5.71
C ASP A 4 0.06 -15.74 5.68
N PRO A 5 -0.39 -15.03 6.74
CA PRO A 5 -0.35 -13.57 6.80
C PRO A 5 1.04 -12.98 6.53
N MET A 6 2.10 -13.68 6.94
CA MET A 6 3.46 -13.23 6.67
C MET A 6 3.85 -13.40 5.20
N GLU A 7 3.49 -14.51 4.57
CA GLU A 7 3.71 -14.69 3.14
C GLU A 7 2.95 -13.63 2.31
N GLU A 8 1.72 -13.32 2.70
CA GLU A 8 0.91 -12.27 2.06
C GLU A 8 1.55 -10.88 2.22
N ALA A 9 2.00 -10.54 3.43
CA ALA A 9 2.69 -9.29 3.68
C ALA A 9 3.97 -9.17 2.84
N TYR A 10 4.80 -10.22 2.79
CA TYR A 10 6.01 -10.22 1.97
C TYR A 10 5.71 -10.13 0.47
N TYR A 11 4.69 -10.86 0.01
CA TYR A 11 4.26 -10.82 -1.38
C TYR A 11 3.86 -9.39 -1.80
N ARG A 12 3.00 -8.75 -1.00
CA ARG A 12 2.53 -7.38 -1.26
C ARG A 12 3.63 -6.35 -1.17
N TYR A 13 4.52 -6.48 -0.19
CA TYR A 13 5.66 -5.58 -0.05
C TYR A 13 6.55 -5.63 -1.29
N ARG A 14 6.88 -6.83 -1.75
CA ARG A 14 7.67 -7.03 -2.98
C ARG A 14 6.97 -6.41 -4.19
N LEU A 15 5.66 -6.61 -4.33
CA LEU A 15 4.88 -6.05 -5.43
C LEU A 15 4.84 -4.52 -5.37
N ALA A 16 4.65 -3.93 -4.18
CA ALA A 16 4.70 -2.49 -3.97
C ALA A 16 6.04 -1.89 -4.41
N ILE A 17 7.15 -2.52 -4.03
CA ILE A 17 8.50 -2.09 -4.42
C ILE A 17 8.71 -2.17 -5.95
N GLN A 18 8.20 -3.23 -6.60
CA GLN A 18 8.27 -3.34 -8.06
C GLN A 18 7.51 -2.20 -8.75
N HIS A 19 6.30 -1.89 -8.30
CA HIS A 19 5.51 -0.78 -8.83
C HIS A 19 6.19 0.58 -8.55
N PHE A 20 6.71 0.79 -7.34
CA PHE A 20 7.39 2.03 -6.99
C PHE A 20 8.63 2.28 -7.86
N ASN A 21 9.46 1.25 -8.06
CA ASN A 21 10.63 1.34 -8.94
C ASN A 21 10.23 1.60 -10.40
N ARG A 22 9.10 1.03 -10.85
CA ARG A 22 8.58 1.30 -12.19
C ARG A 22 8.09 2.75 -12.32
N ALA A 23 7.36 3.26 -11.33
CA ALA A 23 6.89 4.64 -11.29
C ALA A 23 8.08 5.62 -11.36
N LYS A 24 9.15 5.38 -10.58
CA LYS A 24 10.37 6.20 -10.62
C LYS A 24 11.03 6.23 -12.00
N ARG A 25 11.16 5.08 -12.66
CA ARG A 25 11.73 5.00 -14.01
C ARG A 25 10.89 5.76 -15.04
N LEU A 26 9.56 5.69 -14.93
CA LEU A 26 8.66 6.40 -15.84
C LEU A 26 8.68 7.90 -15.59
N TYR A 27 8.84 8.31 -14.33
CA TYR A 27 9.04 9.70 -13.95
C TYR A 27 10.31 10.28 -14.58
N GLU A 28 11.42 9.54 -14.52
CA GLU A 28 12.69 9.93 -15.17
C GLU A 28 12.56 10.07 -16.69
N LEU A 29 11.61 9.36 -17.30
CA LEU A 29 11.31 9.41 -18.74
C LEU A 29 10.23 10.44 -19.11
N ASN A 30 9.72 11.21 -18.14
CA ASN A 30 8.58 12.13 -18.29
C ASN A 30 7.28 11.45 -18.77
N ASP A 31 7.13 10.15 -18.54
CA ASP A 31 5.87 9.44 -18.77
C ASP A 31 4.96 9.62 -17.55
N TRP A 32 4.20 10.71 -17.54
CA TRP A 32 3.36 11.11 -16.40
C TRP A 32 2.20 10.14 -16.16
N VAL A 33 1.57 9.65 -17.22
CA VAL A 33 0.43 8.71 -17.12
C VAL A 33 0.90 7.42 -16.47
N GLY A 34 2.01 6.86 -16.96
CA GLY A 34 2.60 5.66 -16.39
C GLY A 34 3.11 5.89 -14.96
N THR A 35 3.68 7.05 -14.67
CA THR A 35 4.13 7.41 -13.32
C THR A 35 2.99 7.36 -12.32
N VAL A 36 1.86 8.02 -12.60
CA VAL A 36 0.70 8.08 -11.71
C VAL A 36 0.12 6.68 -11.52
N GLN A 37 -0.09 5.93 -12.61
CA GLN A 37 -0.63 4.57 -12.55
C GLN A 37 0.20 3.65 -11.65
N PHE A 38 1.52 3.61 -11.85
CA PHE A 38 2.38 2.74 -11.05
C PHE A 38 2.57 3.26 -9.61
N ALA A 39 2.50 4.57 -9.37
CA ALA A 39 2.49 5.13 -8.02
C ALA A 39 1.23 4.71 -7.25
N GLN A 40 0.05 4.78 -7.87
CA GLN A 40 -1.21 4.30 -7.29
C GLN A 40 -1.12 2.83 -6.86
N MET A 41 -0.64 1.96 -7.76
CA MET A 41 -0.46 0.53 -7.45
C MET A 41 0.54 0.28 -6.33
N ALA A 42 1.62 1.08 -6.25
CA ALA A 42 2.59 0.98 -5.17
C ALA A 42 1.97 1.37 -3.81
N ILE A 43 1.28 2.51 -3.75
CA ILE A 43 0.62 3.03 -2.55
C ILE A 43 -0.41 2.01 -2.03
N GLU A 44 -1.28 1.50 -2.92
CA GLU A 44 -2.28 0.47 -2.59
C GLU A 44 -1.62 -0.77 -1.96
N ASN A 45 -0.54 -1.27 -2.57
CA ASN A 45 0.14 -2.48 -2.08
C ASN A 45 0.93 -2.23 -0.79
N PHE A 46 1.48 -1.04 -0.56
CA PHE A 46 2.07 -0.69 0.74
C PHE A 46 1.02 -0.68 1.84
N ALA A 47 -0.16 -0.11 1.60
CA ALA A 47 -1.26 -0.14 2.57
C ALA A 47 -1.72 -1.58 2.85
N LYS A 48 -1.92 -2.39 1.81
CA LYS A 48 -2.32 -3.79 1.96
C LYS A 48 -1.25 -4.67 2.61
N THR A 49 0.03 -4.33 2.47
CA THR A 49 1.13 -4.98 3.21
C THR A 49 0.94 -4.81 4.72
N LEU A 50 0.68 -3.58 5.18
CA LEU A 50 0.50 -3.30 6.59
C LEU A 50 -0.77 -3.95 7.16
N ILE A 51 -1.84 -4.01 6.37
CA ILE A 51 -3.08 -4.71 6.73
C ILE A 51 -2.83 -6.22 6.88
N ALA A 52 -2.08 -6.83 5.94
CA ALA A 52 -1.79 -8.26 5.92
C ALA A 52 -1.08 -8.77 7.18
N LEU A 53 -0.38 -7.90 7.92
CA LEU A 53 0.23 -8.25 9.21
C LEU A 53 -0.81 -8.60 10.30
N PHE A 54 -2.08 -8.23 10.09
CA PHE A 54 -3.10 -8.23 11.13
C PHE A 54 -4.39 -8.93 10.72
N GLU A 55 -4.75 -8.86 9.45
CA GLU A 55 -5.96 -9.44 8.87
C GLU A 55 -5.88 -9.50 7.33
N ILE A 56 -6.86 -10.14 6.69
CA ILE A 56 -6.90 -10.27 5.24
C ILE A 56 -7.17 -8.90 4.60
N PRO A 57 -6.32 -8.42 3.68
CA PRO A 57 -6.55 -7.15 2.98
C PRO A 57 -7.79 -7.20 2.09
N THR A 58 -8.52 -6.09 2.03
CA THR A 58 -9.69 -5.95 1.16
C THR A 58 -9.35 -6.10 -0.32
N TRP A 59 -10.33 -6.58 -1.09
CA TRP A 59 -10.30 -6.60 -2.55
C TRP A 59 -10.50 -5.20 -3.16
N SER A 60 -11.00 -4.24 -2.39
CA SER A 60 -11.14 -2.83 -2.79
C SER A 60 -9.82 -2.21 -3.21
N HIS A 61 -9.85 -1.28 -4.17
CA HIS A 61 -8.72 -0.42 -4.52
C HIS A 61 -8.46 0.68 -3.48
N ASP A 62 -9.43 0.99 -2.64
CA ASP A 62 -9.26 1.84 -1.47
C ASP A 62 -9.22 1.00 -0.17
N PRO A 63 -8.04 0.66 0.35
CA PRO A 63 -7.87 0.03 1.65
C PRO A 63 -7.69 1.03 2.81
N SER A 64 -7.82 2.35 2.59
CA SER A 64 -7.53 3.39 3.60
C SER A 64 -8.33 3.20 4.89
N ASN A 65 -9.65 2.99 4.79
CA ASN A 65 -10.52 2.78 5.94
C ASN A 65 -10.16 1.52 6.73
N GLN A 66 -9.68 0.47 6.04
CA GLN A 66 -9.20 -0.74 6.72
C GLN A 66 -7.91 -0.45 7.48
N LEU A 67 -6.96 0.27 6.88
CA LEU A 67 -5.72 0.67 7.53
C LEU A 67 -5.96 1.58 8.75
N ILE A 68 -6.90 2.53 8.66
CA ILE A 68 -7.28 3.42 9.77
C ILE A 68 -7.82 2.64 10.97
N ARG A 69 -8.67 1.62 10.75
CA ARG A 69 -9.21 0.79 11.84
C ARG A 69 -8.12 0.01 12.59
N LEU A 70 -6.99 -0.26 11.94
CA LEU A 70 -5.88 -1.02 12.50
C LEU A 70 -4.85 -0.13 13.22
N LEU A 71 -4.97 1.19 13.20
CA LEU A 71 -3.96 2.12 13.76
C LEU A 71 -3.59 1.80 15.22
N ASN A 72 -4.55 1.37 16.04
CA ASN A 72 -4.34 1.02 17.44
C ASN A 72 -3.58 -0.30 17.65
N ARG A 73 -3.35 -1.10 16.59
CA ARG A 73 -2.56 -2.34 16.62
C ARG A 73 -1.09 -2.10 16.30
N PHE A 74 -0.73 -0.91 15.82
CA PHE A 74 0.65 -0.56 15.53
C PHE A 74 1.33 0.12 16.72
N PRO A 75 2.68 0.05 16.82
CA PRO A 75 3.43 0.84 17.78
C PRO A 75 3.23 2.35 17.57
N ASP A 76 3.02 3.11 18.65
CA ASP A 76 2.74 4.56 18.60
C ASP A 76 3.72 5.37 17.74
N LYS A 77 5.01 4.97 17.75
CA LYS A 77 6.08 5.62 16.98
C LYS A 77 5.87 5.62 15.46
N VAL A 78 5.07 4.68 14.92
CA VAL A 78 4.80 4.60 13.47
C VAL A 78 3.40 5.05 13.09
N THR A 79 2.47 5.18 14.04
CA THR A 79 1.05 5.48 13.79
C THR A 79 0.83 6.74 12.96
N LYS A 80 1.66 7.78 13.13
CA LYS A 80 1.62 8.98 12.29
C LYS A 80 1.86 8.68 10.81
N HIS A 81 2.91 7.92 10.49
CA HIS A 81 3.25 7.54 9.12
C HIS A 81 2.19 6.63 8.49
N ILE A 82 1.57 5.77 9.29
CA ILE A 82 0.52 4.86 8.81
C ILE A 82 -0.76 5.63 8.51
N ARG A 83 -1.09 6.64 9.32
CA ARG A 83 -2.20 7.56 9.04
C ARG A 83 -1.95 8.33 7.75
N GLU A 84 -0.75 8.88 7.57
CA GLU A 84 -0.36 9.58 6.34
C GLU A 84 -0.45 8.65 5.11
N LEU A 85 0.02 7.40 5.22
CA LEU A 85 -0.16 6.42 4.15
C LEU A 85 -1.64 6.16 3.86
N ALA A 86 -2.50 6.06 4.87
CA ALA A 86 -3.93 5.88 4.68
C ALA A 86 -4.59 7.09 3.97
N GLU A 87 -4.16 8.31 4.29
CA GLU A 87 -4.61 9.54 3.62
C GLU A 87 -4.19 9.53 2.15
N ILE A 88 -2.90 9.30 1.87
CA ILE A 88 -2.39 9.19 0.49
C ILE A 88 -3.13 8.08 -0.28
N THR A 89 -3.35 6.93 0.35
CA THR A 89 -4.08 5.80 -0.26
C THR A 89 -5.48 6.18 -0.69
N ARG A 90 -6.21 6.92 0.16
CA ARG A 90 -7.56 7.38 -0.15
C ARG A 90 -7.56 8.39 -1.30
N ASP A 91 -6.61 9.31 -1.29
CA ASP A 91 -6.54 10.40 -2.27
C ASP A 91 -6.23 9.91 -3.68
N VAL A 92 -5.52 8.78 -3.79
CA VAL A 92 -5.11 8.20 -5.09
C VAL A 92 -5.98 7.01 -5.51
N ALA A 93 -6.98 6.61 -4.74
CA ALA A 93 -7.88 5.52 -5.13
C ALA A 93 -8.68 5.88 -6.41
N PRO A 94 -8.92 4.92 -7.31
CA PRO A 94 -9.66 5.13 -8.56
C PRO A 94 -11.17 5.33 -8.38
#